data_AF-A0A367ZK55-F1
#
_entry.id   AF-A0A367ZK55-F1
#
_cell.length_a   1.000
_cell.length_b   1.000
_cell.length_c   1.000
_cell.angle_alpha   90.00
_cell.angle_beta   90.00
_cell.angle_gamma   90.00
#
_symmetry.space_group_name_H-M   'P 1'
#
loop_
_entity.id
_entity.type
_entity.pdbx_description
1 polymer ?
#
loop_
_entity_poly.entity_id
_entity_poly.type
_entity_poly.pdbx_seq_one_letter_code
_entity_poly.pdbx_strand_id
1 'polypeptide(L)'
;MGRANDRPPQRLWLWSGLLGLWLAGVWPGLTEAGPLADKAATFDRALEEWHTPLGLVVGVKVGDDGRVEQVRAGGDATIWTGAWLAAQAFRYRATQAPQALANIEKGLRAFHILHAMSGSPGFLGRCFGPPDWFQGHREIRPGVGSYRHWWFIPDTSRDQYTGIFLAYATCLPLVRDPEVLDQSRQVMLAVGRNLQANDLALTVTLGSATFQPFNLNPDYVYQDRLTPHEWATVDDFPANLLAQAIPWNASLAAVLSTFRPPPIRGGEALRALMIVQTAAHFTGDPELQRFFAEDLVGRRRLPEIASVTSQLLGDLYDGRQRETLVAISRDLAVAFLRLGREAAIQFGWLPTPLADLAVAAGRPLAIGAGQFGGTLLVTGLRLLDGPDGFAFLQPWATCLATWANSLRGLGAARLAERLDRWAADLREMAGSNLDELADAQRSYVGTNLTFFALLGLFEGPTPPALRAAAVDIVARAFAPIADEGNTLYTFIRQVNGSQPLPAPLIAAAKATLQAYPLDQRNRCLDHRADPGVRRLPWPDRFGRRGNQADRPFPIDQRAPHVFIWQESPRALVTGHDDGFLVPPVGYLLAYWYGRAYGLLSPDD
;
A
#
# COMPACT_ATOMS: atom_id res chain seq x y z
N MET A 1 -25.45 -31.96 -53.08
CA MET A 1 -26.19 -31.65 -51.84
C MET A 1 -26.00 -32.79 -50.86
N GLY A 2 -25.57 -32.50 -49.62
CA GLY A 2 -25.97 -33.31 -48.47
C GLY A 2 -24.98 -34.30 -47.84
N ARG A 3 -24.05 -33.74 -47.05
CA ARG A 3 -23.61 -34.15 -45.69
C ARG A 3 -22.79 -35.42 -45.41
N ALA A 4 -21.90 -35.21 -44.45
CA ALA A 4 -20.86 -36.04 -43.87
C ALA A 4 -21.26 -36.66 -42.52
N ASN A 5 -20.47 -37.67 -42.11
CA ASN A 5 -20.08 -38.18 -40.77
C ASN A 5 -19.94 -39.72 -40.89
N ASP A 6 -19.03 -40.46 -40.24
CA ASP A 6 -18.07 -40.22 -39.17
C ASP A 6 -16.97 -41.33 -39.22
N ARG A 7 -15.86 -41.04 -38.52
CA ARG A 7 -14.56 -41.74 -38.28
C ARG A 7 -14.48 -43.29 -38.28
N PRO A 8 -13.27 -43.87 -38.47
CA PRO A 8 -12.43 -44.39 -37.34
C PRO A 8 -10.89 -44.37 -37.65
N PRO A 9 -9.99 -45.13 -36.96
CA PRO A 9 -9.57 -45.14 -35.54
C PRO A 9 -8.05 -44.88 -35.33
N GLN A 10 -7.62 -44.99 -34.07
CA GLN A 10 -6.25 -44.89 -33.52
C GLN A 10 -5.15 -45.71 -34.25
N ARG A 11 -3.91 -45.18 -34.30
CA ARG A 11 -2.66 -45.93 -34.02
C ARG A 11 -1.40 -45.05 -33.91
N LEU A 12 -0.56 -45.42 -32.95
CA LEU A 12 0.80 -44.95 -32.66
C LEU A 12 1.77 -45.10 -33.84
N TRP A 13 2.68 -44.13 -33.99
CA TRP A 13 4.03 -44.35 -34.52
C TRP A 13 5.05 -43.55 -33.72
N LEU A 14 5.92 -44.30 -33.03
CA LEU A 14 7.18 -43.83 -32.48
C LEU A 14 8.24 -43.75 -33.61
N TRP A 15 9.24 -42.89 -33.41
CA TRP A 15 10.53 -42.82 -34.10
C TRP A 15 10.61 -42.13 -35.48
N SER A 16 10.87 -40.82 -35.42
CA SER A 16 11.92 -40.16 -36.21
C SER A 16 12.65 -39.23 -35.22
N GLY A 17 13.74 -39.69 -34.59
CA GLY A 17 15.03 -39.86 -35.25
C GLY A 17 15.80 -38.55 -35.06
N LEU A 18 16.51 -38.40 -33.94
CA LEU A 18 17.97 -38.61 -33.91
C LEU A 18 18.76 -37.76 -34.93
N LEU A 19 18.34 -36.51 -35.15
CA LEU A 19 19.15 -35.51 -35.86
C LEU A 19 19.32 -34.17 -35.11
N GLY A 20 18.86 -34.07 -33.86
CA GLY A 20 18.98 -32.86 -33.03
C GLY A 20 20.07 -32.89 -31.96
N LEU A 21 20.80 -34.00 -31.83
CA LEU A 21 21.72 -34.26 -30.70
C LEU A 21 23.22 -34.16 -31.07
N TRP A 22 23.57 -33.57 -32.22
CA TRP A 22 24.96 -33.40 -32.65
C TRP A 22 25.36 -31.96 -33.05
N LEU A 23 24.67 -30.97 -32.47
CA LEU A 23 25.14 -29.57 -32.45
C LEU A 23 25.11 -28.96 -31.03
N ALA A 24 25.31 -29.80 -30.01
CA ALA A 24 25.68 -29.35 -28.67
C ALA A 24 27.18 -29.55 -28.51
N GLY A 25 27.96 -28.49 -28.78
CA GLY A 25 29.38 -28.54 -28.48
C GLY A 25 30.27 -27.50 -29.15
N VAL A 26 29.93 -26.21 -29.09
CA VAL A 26 30.93 -25.11 -29.13
C VAL A 26 30.34 -23.90 -28.41
N TRP A 27 30.94 -23.55 -27.25
CA TRP A 27 30.78 -22.33 -26.45
C TRP A 27 29.36 -21.93 -25.97
N PRO A 28 29.14 -21.62 -24.68
CA PRO A 28 28.04 -20.72 -24.35
C PRO A 28 28.34 -19.41 -25.06
N GLY A 29 27.54 -19.10 -26.09
CA GLY A 29 27.51 -17.78 -26.66
C GLY A 29 27.30 -16.81 -25.51
N LEU A 30 28.27 -15.94 -25.29
CA LEU A 30 28.07 -14.67 -24.62
C LEU A 30 27.08 -13.90 -25.49
N THR A 31 25.79 -14.22 -25.40
CA THR A 31 24.76 -13.24 -25.72
C THR A 31 24.98 -12.13 -24.70
N GLU A 32 25.55 -11.01 -25.14
CA GLU A 32 25.67 -9.82 -24.31
C GLU A 32 24.29 -9.54 -23.73
N ALA A 33 24.22 -9.45 -22.40
CA ALA A 33 22.98 -9.16 -21.70
C ALA A 33 22.43 -7.80 -22.17
N GLY A 34 21.11 -7.69 -22.31
CA GLY A 34 20.46 -6.42 -22.64
C GLY A 34 20.73 -5.35 -21.56
N PRO A 35 20.56 -4.05 -21.87
CA PRO A 35 20.87 -2.96 -20.95
C PRO A 35 20.07 -3.01 -19.64
N LEU A 36 18.87 -3.62 -19.63
CA LEU A 36 18.13 -3.83 -18.39
C LEU A 36 18.73 -4.97 -17.54
N ALA A 37 19.20 -6.05 -18.17
CA ALA A 37 19.87 -7.14 -17.48
C ALA A 37 21.18 -6.70 -16.82
N ASP A 38 21.99 -5.87 -17.48
CA ASP A 38 23.23 -5.30 -16.92
C ASP A 38 22.93 -4.39 -15.70
N LYS A 39 21.87 -3.59 -15.81
CA LYS A 39 21.39 -2.75 -14.71
C LYS A 39 20.92 -3.60 -13.52
N ALA A 40 20.14 -4.66 -13.78
CA ALA A 40 19.72 -5.61 -12.75
C ALA A 40 20.91 -6.27 -12.04
N ALA A 41 21.91 -6.72 -12.80
CA ALA A 41 23.12 -7.34 -12.24
C ALA A 41 23.93 -6.37 -11.37
N THR A 42 24.00 -5.09 -11.77
CA THR A 42 24.64 -4.03 -10.96
C THR A 42 23.90 -3.82 -9.64
N PHE A 43 22.58 -3.74 -9.70
CA PHE A 43 21.73 -3.53 -8.53
C PHE A 43 21.67 -4.73 -7.58
N ASP A 44 21.60 -5.96 -8.10
CA ASP A 44 21.67 -7.18 -7.27
C ASP A 44 23.01 -7.22 -6.51
N ARG A 45 24.12 -6.89 -7.17
CA ARG A 45 25.45 -6.83 -6.54
C ARG A 45 25.50 -5.79 -5.42
N ALA A 46 25.00 -4.57 -5.67
CA ALA A 46 24.95 -3.52 -4.66
C ALA A 46 24.11 -3.92 -3.43
N LEU A 47 22.98 -4.62 -3.65
CA LEU A 47 22.14 -5.14 -2.58
C LEU A 47 22.87 -6.16 -1.70
N GLU A 48 23.57 -7.09 -2.33
CA GLU A 48 24.34 -8.15 -1.66
C GLU A 48 25.55 -7.58 -0.91
N GLU A 49 26.28 -6.67 -1.54
CA GLU A 49 27.54 -6.12 -1.01
C GLU A 49 27.31 -5.12 0.13
N TRP A 50 26.31 -4.24 -0.01
CA TRP A 50 26.19 -3.09 0.89
C TRP A 50 24.87 -3.04 1.66
N HIS A 51 23.74 -3.32 1.00
CA HIS A 51 22.44 -2.98 1.57
C HIS A 51 21.78 -4.08 2.40
N THR A 52 22.37 -5.28 2.51
CA THR A 52 21.77 -6.40 3.27
C THR A 52 22.71 -7.07 4.29
N PRO A 53 23.55 -6.34 5.05
CA PRO A 53 24.57 -6.93 5.95
C PRO A 53 24.00 -7.96 6.93
N LEU A 54 22.80 -7.73 7.46
CA LEU A 54 22.10 -8.65 8.38
C LEU A 54 20.86 -9.33 7.75
N GLY A 55 20.76 -9.32 6.42
CA GLY A 55 19.60 -9.87 5.70
C GLY A 55 18.38 -8.95 5.64
N LEU A 56 18.46 -7.75 6.21
CA LEU A 56 17.47 -6.69 6.04
C LEU A 56 18.00 -5.60 5.11
N VAL A 57 17.12 -5.06 4.27
CA VAL A 57 17.41 -3.92 3.40
C VAL A 57 17.62 -2.65 4.24
N VAL A 58 18.80 -2.06 4.12
CA VAL A 58 19.20 -0.83 4.82
C VAL A 58 19.79 0.19 3.85
N GLY A 59 19.70 1.48 4.18
CA GLY A 59 20.45 2.51 3.49
C GLY A 59 21.89 2.55 3.98
N VAL A 60 22.84 2.86 3.11
CA VAL A 60 24.25 2.97 3.50
C VAL A 60 24.88 4.25 2.97
N LYS A 61 25.92 4.72 3.64
CA LYS A 61 26.88 5.67 3.09
C LYS A 61 28.16 4.90 2.80
N VAL A 62 28.66 5.02 1.57
CA VAL A 62 29.88 4.35 1.11
C VAL A 62 30.93 5.42 0.86
N GLY A 63 32.11 5.23 1.45
CA GLY A 63 33.25 6.13 1.30
C GLY A 63 33.94 5.97 -0.06
N ASP A 64 34.89 6.86 -0.34
CA ASP A 64 35.66 6.85 -1.60
C ASP A 64 36.53 5.58 -1.76
N ASP A 65 36.84 4.89 -0.66
CA ASP A 65 37.57 3.62 -0.64
C ASP A 65 36.67 2.39 -0.91
N GLY A 66 35.37 2.60 -1.16
CA GLY A 66 34.38 1.57 -1.43
C GLY A 66 33.85 0.87 -0.18
N ARG A 67 34.23 1.30 1.03
CA ARG A 67 33.73 0.69 2.28
C ARG A 67 32.49 1.39 2.79
N VAL A 68 31.62 0.63 3.46
CA VAL A 68 30.47 1.18 4.17
C VAL A 68 30.96 1.96 5.40
N GLU A 69 30.82 3.28 5.36
CA GLU A 69 31.17 4.18 6.46
C GLU A 69 30.05 4.25 7.50
N GLN A 70 28.80 4.19 7.03
CA GLN A 70 27.63 4.33 7.88
C GLN A 70 26.49 3.47 7.35
N VAL A 71 25.82 2.76 8.25
CA VAL A 71 24.53 2.12 7.98
C VAL A 71 23.44 2.95 8.61
N ARG A 72 22.37 3.18 7.87
CA ARG A 72 21.13 3.75 8.36
C ARG A 72 20.07 2.68 8.39
N ALA A 73 19.78 2.20 9.60
CA ALA A 73 18.67 1.30 9.81
C ALA A 73 17.35 2.05 9.54
N GLY A 74 16.62 1.57 8.53
CA GLY A 74 15.41 2.20 8.03
C GLY A 74 14.20 1.85 8.88
N GLY A 75 13.37 2.84 9.17
CA GLY A 75 12.04 2.62 9.75
C GLY A 75 11.18 1.66 8.92
N ASP A 76 11.48 1.46 7.64
CA ASP A 76 10.69 0.59 6.77
C ASP A 76 11.47 -0.62 6.24
N ALA A 77 12.55 -1.03 6.93
CA ALA A 77 13.43 -2.08 6.42
C ALA A 77 12.70 -3.41 6.15
N THR A 78 11.77 -3.87 6.99
CA THR A 78 11.08 -5.15 6.75
C THR A 78 10.13 -5.15 5.56
N ILE A 79 9.45 -4.05 5.23
CA ILE A 79 8.63 -3.99 4.01
C ILE A 79 9.51 -4.06 2.74
N TRP A 80 10.64 -3.35 2.74
CA TRP A 80 11.56 -3.35 1.60
C TRP A 80 12.38 -4.63 1.48
N THR A 81 12.70 -5.26 2.62
CA THR A 81 13.24 -6.62 2.63
C THR A 81 12.23 -7.58 2.01
N GLY A 82 10.95 -7.46 2.38
CA GLY A 82 9.87 -8.24 1.79
C GLY A 82 9.81 -8.14 0.26
N ALA A 83 9.85 -6.91 -0.26
CA ALA A 83 9.85 -6.63 -1.69
C ALA A 83 11.12 -7.16 -2.41
N TRP A 84 12.29 -7.00 -1.78
CA TRP A 84 13.55 -7.54 -2.30
C TRP A 84 13.55 -9.07 -2.35
N LEU A 85 13.04 -9.73 -1.31
CA LEU A 85 12.91 -11.19 -1.30
C LEU A 85 11.95 -11.70 -2.38
N ALA A 86 10.82 -11.02 -2.58
CA ALA A 86 9.94 -11.31 -3.72
C ALA A 86 10.69 -11.15 -5.07
N ALA A 87 11.51 -10.11 -5.22
CA ALA A 87 12.35 -9.93 -6.40
C ALA A 87 13.33 -11.11 -6.59
N GLN A 88 13.95 -11.60 -5.52
CA GLN A 88 14.84 -12.77 -5.57
C GLN A 88 14.07 -14.06 -5.91
N ALA A 89 12.83 -14.23 -5.44
CA ALA A 89 11.98 -15.36 -5.83
C ALA A 89 11.70 -15.35 -7.34
N PHE A 90 11.38 -14.18 -7.91
CA PHE A 90 11.22 -14.04 -9.35
C PHE A 90 12.53 -14.20 -10.13
N ARG A 91 13.65 -13.69 -9.61
CA ARG A 91 15.00 -13.92 -10.16
C ARG A 91 15.28 -15.42 -10.25
N TYR A 92 15.00 -16.15 -9.17
CA TYR A 92 15.19 -17.59 -9.14
C TYR A 92 14.28 -18.30 -10.16
N ARG A 93 13.00 -17.94 -10.25
CA ARG A 93 12.09 -18.48 -11.28
C ARG A 93 12.60 -18.25 -12.70
N ALA A 94 13.13 -17.06 -12.99
CA ALA A 94 13.60 -16.69 -14.33
C ALA A 94 14.98 -17.27 -14.69
N THR A 95 15.85 -17.53 -13.72
CA THR A 95 17.28 -17.82 -13.98
C THR A 95 17.83 -19.07 -13.29
N GLN A 96 17.12 -19.58 -12.28
CA GLN A 96 17.59 -20.63 -11.36
C GLN A 96 18.89 -20.28 -10.60
N ALA A 97 19.22 -18.99 -10.47
CA ALA A 97 20.45 -18.54 -9.81
C ALA A 97 20.52 -18.97 -8.33
N PRO A 98 21.53 -19.76 -7.91
CA PRO A 98 21.66 -20.22 -6.51
C PRO A 98 21.77 -19.07 -5.51
N GLN A 99 22.41 -17.96 -5.89
CA GLN A 99 22.54 -16.77 -5.06
C GLN A 99 21.17 -16.18 -4.67
N ALA A 100 20.17 -16.27 -5.55
CA ALA A 100 18.83 -15.79 -5.24
C ALA A 100 18.18 -16.60 -4.09
N LEU A 101 18.40 -17.92 -4.04
CA LEU A 101 17.96 -18.75 -2.91
C LEU A 101 18.72 -18.41 -1.62
N ALA A 102 20.03 -18.21 -1.70
CA ALA A 102 20.83 -17.82 -0.55
C ALA A 102 20.37 -16.48 0.04
N ASN A 103 20.03 -15.52 -0.82
CA ASN A 103 19.46 -14.23 -0.42
C ASN A 103 18.09 -14.38 0.24
N ILE A 104 17.22 -15.25 -0.30
CA ILE A 104 15.92 -15.60 0.30
C ILE A 104 16.12 -16.14 1.71
N GLU A 105 16.95 -17.16 1.88
CA GLU A 105 17.17 -17.80 3.18
C GLU A 105 17.79 -16.83 4.19
N LYS A 106 18.73 -15.97 3.74
CA LYS A 106 19.32 -14.90 4.57
C LYS A 106 18.26 -13.93 5.09
N GLY A 107 17.36 -13.46 4.24
CA GLY A 107 16.31 -12.51 4.65
C GLY A 107 15.22 -13.14 5.54
N LEU A 108 14.83 -14.38 5.27
CA LEU A 108 13.86 -15.09 6.12
C LEU A 108 14.42 -15.37 7.52
N ARG A 109 15.71 -15.70 7.66
CA ARG A 109 16.37 -15.78 8.98
C ARG A 109 16.35 -14.43 9.69
N ALA A 110 16.51 -13.33 8.97
CA ALA A 110 16.45 -11.99 9.56
C ALA A 110 15.05 -11.68 10.14
N PHE A 111 13.97 -12.12 9.49
CA PHE A 111 12.61 -12.03 10.04
C PHE A 111 12.42 -12.91 11.29
N HIS A 112 12.98 -14.13 11.29
CA HIS A 112 12.98 -14.97 12.49
C HIS A 112 13.73 -14.31 13.66
N ILE A 113 14.90 -13.72 13.41
CA ILE A 113 15.67 -13.00 14.43
C ILE A 113 14.85 -11.83 15.00
N LEU A 114 14.22 -11.02 14.15
CA LEU A 114 13.35 -9.91 14.60
C LEU A 114 12.21 -10.38 15.51
N HIS A 115 11.59 -11.51 15.14
CA HIS A 115 10.53 -12.11 15.95
C HIS A 115 11.05 -12.55 17.32
N ALA A 116 12.15 -13.31 17.34
CA ALA A 116 12.74 -13.84 18.55
C ALA A 116 13.31 -12.73 19.47
N MET A 117 13.85 -11.65 18.90
CA MET A 117 14.37 -10.50 19.63
C MET A 117 13.32 -9.79 20.49
N SER A 118 12.05 -9.82 20.08
CA SER A 118 11.01 -9.10 20.77
C SER A 118 10.51 -9.77 22.04
N GLY A 119 10.61 -11.11 22.11
CA GLY A 119 10.00 -11.91 23.17
C GLY A 119 8.47 -11.92 23.18
N SER A 120 7.80 -11.29 22.19
CA SER A 120 6.34 -11.22 22.10
C SER A 120 5.83 -12.06 20.94
N PRO A 121 4.99 -13.09 21.18
CA PRO A 121 4.50 -13.98 20.12
C PRO A 121 3.84 -13.25 18.96
N GLY A 122 4.41 -13.44 17.77
CA GLY A 122 3.87 -12.90 16.52
C GLY A 122 4.30 -11.47 16.24
N PHE A 123 5.16 -10.88 17.07
CA PHE A 123 5.64 -9.52 16.86
C PHE A 123 7.03 -9.49 16.22
N LEU A 124 7.17 -8.71 15.15
CA LEU A 124 8.41 -8.36 14.48
C LEU A 124 8.58 -6.84 14.48
N GLY A 125 9.78 -6.35 14.82
CA GLY A 125 10.14 -4.94 14.72
C GLY A 125 10.46 -4.50 13.28
N ARG A 126 10.79 -3.21 13.09
CA ARG A 126 11.10 -2.61 11.78
C ARG A 126 12.48 -2.98 11.24
N CYS A 127 13.49 -3.03 12.11
CA CYS A 127 14.88 -3.32 11.77
C CYS A 127 15.66 -3.73 13.04
N PHE A 128 16.73 -4.51 12.90
CA PHE A 128 17.68 -4.80 13.99
C PHE A 128 19.13 -4.59 13.54
N GLY A 129 20.00 -4.33 14.51
CA GLY A 129 21.42 -4.04 14.29
C GLY A 129 22.12 -3.61 15.57
N PRO A 130 23.40 -3.21 15.47
CA PRO A 130 24.12 -2.62 16.57
C PRO A 130 23.60 -1.19 16.86
N PRO A 131 23.81 -0.64 18.08
CA PRO A 131 23.22 0.64 18.48
C PRO A 131 23.51 1.83 17.55
N ASP A 132 24.70 1.85 16.95
CA ASP A 132 25.21 2.90 16.08
C ASP A 132 24.43 3.01 14.75
N TRP A 133 23.74 1.95 14.32
CA TRP A 133 22.86 2.00 13.14
C TRP A 133 21.61 2.85 13.35
N PHE A 134 21.26 3.13 14.60
CA PHE A 134 20.00 3.77 14.98
C PHE A 134 20.17 5.21 15.44
N GLN A 135 21.27 5.87 15.07
CA GLN A 135 21.48 7.29 15.37
C GLN A 135 20.28 8.13 14.90
N GLY A 136 19.67 8.87 15.84
CA GLY A 136 18.50 9.72 15.58
C GLY A 136 17.13 9.05 15.78
N HIS A 137 17.06 7.73 16.01
CA HIS A 137 15.82 7.06 16.39
C HIS A 137 15.54 7.22 17.88
N ARG A 138 14.31 7.65 18.21
CA ARG A 138 13.89 7.93 19.61
C ARG A 138 13.51 6.68 20.39
N GLU A 139 13.03 5.65 19.71
CA GLU A 139 12.55 4.42 20.33
C GLU A 139 13.31 3.21 19.77
N ILE A 140 14.35 2.79 20.49
CA ILE A 140 15.05 1.51 20.25
C ILE A 140 15.05 0.68 21.51
N ARG A 141 15.03 -0.64 21.37
CA ARG A 141 15.06 -1.58 22.49
C ARG A 141 16.11 -2.67 22.27
N PRO A 142 16.77 -3.13 23.35
CA PRO A 142 17.61 -4.32 23.26
C PRO A 142 16.73 -5.55 23.01
N GLY A 143 17.27 -6.54 22.29
CA GLY A 143 16.62 -7.84 22.15
C GLY A 143 16.56 -8.61 23.48
N VAL A 144 15.81 -9.70 23.51
CA VAL A 144 15.75 -10.61 24.67
C VAL A 144 16.58 -11.88 24.47
N GLY A 145 16.82 -12.63 25.54
CA GLY A 145 17.45 -13.95 25.49
C GLY A 145 18.87 -13.96 24.89
N SER A 146 19.07 -14.77 23.86
CA SER A 146 20.33 -14.87 23.11
C SER A 146 20.64 -13.59 22.30
N TYR A 147 19.62 -12.78 21.98
CA TYR A 147 19.75 -11.58 21.15
C TYR A 147 19.90 -10.29 21.96
N ARG A 148 20.15 -10.35 23.27
CA ARG A 148 20.34 -9.18 24.16
C ARG A 148 21.47 -8.20 23.77
N HIS A 149 22.35 -8.63 22.86
CA HIS A 149 23.45 -7.82 22.33
C HIS A 149 23.04 -6.99 21.10
N TRP A 150 21.91 -7.30 20.48
CA TRP A 150 21.34 -6.56 19.37
C TRP A 150 20.25 -5.58 19.82
N TRP A 151 20.03 -4.55 19.01
CA TRP A 151 19.00 -3.54 19.21
C TRP A 151 18.04 -3.56 18.04
N PHE A 152 16.78 -3.21 18.29
CA PHE A 152 15.75 -3.15 17.25
C PHE A 152 14.80 -1.97 17.46
N ILE A 153 14.13 -1.57 16.38
CA ILE A 153 13.07 -0.55 16.41
C ILE A 153 11.72 -1.26 16.64
N PRO A 154 11.03 -1.00 17.78
CA PRO A 154 9.79 -1.66 18.16
C PRO A 154 8.53 -0.94 17.66
N ASP A 155 8.61 0.31 17.21
CA ASP A 155 7.50 0.92 16.49
C ASP A 155 7.31 0.11 15.20
N THR A 156 6.13 -0.42 14.89
CA THR A 156 5.88 -1.13 13.63
C THR A 156 4.45 -0.86 13.21
N SER A 157 4.18 -0.92 11.92
CA SER A 157 2.82 -0.85 11.38
C SER A 157 2.49 -2.12 10.61
N ARG A 158 1.25 -2.17 10.12
CA ARG A 158 0.77 -3.19 9.18
C ARG A 158 1.55 -3.23 7.85
N ASP A 159 2.27 -2.15 7.53
CA ASP A 159 2.99 -2.01 6.25
C ASP A 159 4.18 -2.97 6.24
N GLN A 160 4.93 -3.02 7.35
CA GLN A 160 6.00 -3.99 7.58
C GLN A 160 5.51 -5.43 7.39
N TYR A 161 4.35 -5.77 7.96
CA TYR A 161 3.77 -7.10 7.84
C TYR A 161 3.29 -7.41 6.42
N THR A 162 2.87 -6.38 5.67
CA THR A 162 2.49 -6.54 4.28
C THR A 162 3.69 -7.02 3.45
N GLY A 163 4.88 -6.42 3.64
CA GLY A 163 6.09 -6.90 2.97
C GLY A 163 6.60 -8.24 3.49
N ILE A 164 6.58 -8.48 4.81
CA ILE A 164 6.98 -9.78 5.39
C ILE A 164 6.13 -10.92 4.81
N PHE A 165 4.80 -10.75 4.75
CA PHE A 165 3.91 -11.78 4.23
C PHE A 165 3.91 -11.88 2.71
N LEU A 166 4.24 -10.81 1.98
CA LEU A 166 4.58 -10.89 0.55
C LEU A 166 5.79 -11.80 0.33
N ALA A 167 6.86 -11.63 1.13
CA ALA A 167 8.02 -12.51 1.05
C ALA A 167 7.66 -13.95 1.39
N TYR A 168 6.90 -14.19 2.47
CA TYR A 168 6.47 -15.55 2.80
C TYR A 168 5.65 -16.19 1.68
N ALA A 169 4.68 -15.47 1.11
CA ALA A 169 3.84 -15.98 0.01
C ALA A 169 4.67 -16.37 -1.22
N THR A 170 5.67 -15.56 -1.58
CA THR A 170 6.49 -15.74 -2.79
C THR A 170 7.67 -16.69 -2.62
N CYS A 171 8.26 -16.74 -1.42
CA CYS A 171 9.55 -17.38 -1.19
C CYS A 171 9.45 -18.75 -0.54
N LEU A 172 8.46 -19.02 0.33
CA LEU A 172 8.40 -20.31 1.06
C LEU A 172 8.46 -21.54 0.15
N PRO A 173 7.78 -21.59 -1.02
CA PRO A 173 7.87 -22.73 -1.92
C PRO A 173 9.29 -23.01 -2.47
N LEU A 174 10.21 -22.04 -2.37
CA LEU A 174 11.56 -22.12 -2.93
C LEU A 174 12.63 -22.47 -1.88
N VAL A 175 12.34 -22.28 -0.59
CA VAL A 175 13.30 -22.49 0.51
C VAL A 175 13.66 -23.97 0.60
N ARG A 176 14.96 -24.26 0.73
CA ARG A 176 15.48 -25.63 0.79
C ARG A 176 16.00 -25.99 2.17
N ASP A 177 16.48 -25.01 2.93
CA ASP A 177 16.93 -25.24 4.29
C ASP A 177 15.73 -25.57 5.23
N PRO A 178 15.70 -26.77 5.85
CA PRO A 178 14.61 -27.18 6.73
C PRO A 178 14.50 -26.34 8.00
N GLU A 179 15.61 -25.78 8.51
CA GLU A 179 15.61 -24.91 9.68
C GLU A 179 14.92 -23.58 9.35
N VAL A 180 15.22 -22.99 8.19
CA VAL A 180 14.57 -21.74 7.73
C VAL A 180 13.08 -21.95 7.51
N LEU A 181 12.69 -23.10 6.94
CA LEU A 181 11.30 -23.48 6.78
C LEU A 181 10.57 -23.56 8.12
N ASP A 182 11.15 -24.26 9.09
CA ASP A 182 10.57 -24.42 10.42
C ASP A 182 10.44 -23.08 11.15
N GLN A 183 11.53 -22.29 11.19
CA GLN A 183 11.54 -20.95 11.77
C GLN A 183 10.49 -20.04 11.13
N SER A 184 10.39 -20.02 9.80
CA SER A 184 9.39 -19.21 9.09
C SER A 184 7.96 -19.62 9.42
N ARG A 185 7.70 -20.93 9.52
CA ARG A 185 6.39 -21.47 9.93
C ARG A 185 6.04 -21.09 11.36
N GLN A 186 7.00 -21.17 12.29
CA GLN A 186 6.79 -20.75 13.68
C GLN A 186 6.40 -19.27 13.78
N VAL A 187 7.10 -18.40 13.04
CA VAL A 187 6.78 -16.97 12.99
C VAL A 187 5.37 -16.74 12.43
N MET A 188 5.06 -17.31 11.26
CA MET A 188 3.74 -17.17 10.63
C MET A 188 2.60 -17.69 11.53
N LEU A 189 2.81 -18.82 12.20
CA LEU A 189 1.84 -19.38 13.15
C LEU A 189 1.61 -18.40 14.29
N ALA A 190 2.68 -17.88 14.90
CA ALA A 190 2.57 -16.94 16.02
C ALA A 190 1.83 -15.64 15.61
N VAL A 191 2.10 -15.10 14.42
CA VAL A 191 1.38 -13.94 13.88
C VAL A 191 -0.10 -14.28 13.66
N GLY A 192 -0.40 -15.39 12.98
CA GLY A 192 -1.77 -15.80 12.68
C GLY A 192 -2.59 -16.03 13.95
N ARG A 193 -2.02 -16.69 14.96
CA ARG A 193 -2.67 -16.92 16.26
C ARG A 193 -2.90 -15.65 17.05
N ASN A 194 -1.94 -14.72 17.01
CA ASN A 194 -2.10 -13.42 17.65
C ASN A 194 -3.27 -12.66 17.02
N LEU A 195 -3.34 -12.57 15.69
CA LEU A 195 -4.45 -11.92 14.98
C LEU A 195 -5.78 -12.63 15.23
N GLN A 196 -5.81 -13.96 15.23
CA GLN A 196 -7.01 -14.74 15.51
C GLN A 196 -7.55 -14.47 16.93
N ALA A 197 -6.68 -14.48 17.94
CA ALA A 197 -7.06 -14.31 19.34
C ALA A 197 -7.57 -12.89 19.66
N ASN A 198 -7.14 -11.90 18.88
CA ASN A 198 -7.35 -10.48 19.17
C ASN A 198 -8.18 -9.78 18.08
N ASP A 199 -9.10 -10.49 17.43
CA ASP A 199 -10.01 -9.94 16.42
C ASP A 199 -9.30 -9.11 15.33
N LEU A 200 -8.23 -9.68 14.76
CA LEU A 200 -7.36 -9.08 13.74
C LEU A 200 -6.52 -7.87 14.21
N ALA A 201 -6.48 -7.58 15.51
CA ALA A 201 -5.48 -6.69 16.10
C ALA A 201 -4.20 -7.46 16.44
N LEU A 202 -3.04 -6.90 16.12
CA LEU A 202 -1.78 -7.45 16.63
C LEU A 202 -1.60 -6.94 18.06
N THR A 203 -1.65 -7.81 19.06
CA THR A 203 -1.46 -7.41 20.47
C THR A 203 -0.08 -7.80 20.94
N VAL A 204 0.67 -6.84 21.47
CA VAL A 204 2.10 -6.97 21.74
C VAL A 204 2.35 -6.59 23.19
N THR A 205 3.18 -7.38 23.89
CA THR A 205 3.67 -7.01 25.23
C THR A 205 5.19 -6.92 25.21
N LEU A 206 5.73 -5.71 25.38
CA LEU A 206 7.17 -5.45 25.45
C LEU A 206 7.52 -4.86 26.82
N GLY A 207 8.16 -5.68 27.67
CA GLY A 207 8.39 -5.31 29.07
C GLY A 207 7.06 -5.24 29.82
N SER A 208 6.77 -4.11 30.47
CA SER A 208 5.50 -3.89 31.17
C SER A 208 4.39 -3.27 30.31
N ALA A 209 4.69 -2.92 29.06
CA ALA A 209 3.75 -2.23 28.18
C ALA A 209 3.06 -3.20 27.22
N THR A 210 1.72 -3.18 27.20
CA THR A 210 0.91 -3.87 26.21
C THR A 210 0.24 -2.86 25.28
N PHE A 211 0.36 -3.06 23.98
CA PHE A 211 -0.19 -2.15 22.97
C PHE A 211 -0.54 -2.90 21.67
N GLN A 212 -1.27 -2.22 20.79
CA GLN A 212 -1.68 -2.74 19.49
C GLN A 212 -1.10 -1.90 18.36
N PRO A 213 -0.02 -2.35 17.68
CA PRO A 213 0.61 -1.57 16.62
C PRO A 213 -0.33 -1.32 15.43
N PHE A 214 -1.21 -2.29 15.13
CA PHE A 214 -2.23 -2.15 14.09
C PHE A 214 -3.41 -3.09 14.31
N ASN A 215 -4.52 -2.81 13.63
CA ASN A 215 -5.71 -3.65 13.57
C ASN A 215 -6.19 -3.77 12.11
N LEU A 216 -6.34 -5.01 11.63
CA LEU A 216 -6.77 -5.34 10.26
C LEU A 216 -8.29 -5.60 10.15
N ASN A 217 -9.06 -5.44 11.23
CA ASN A 217 -10.52 -5.55 11.19
C ASN A 217 -11.10 -4.36 10.39
N PRO A 218 -11.85 -4.61 9.30
CA PRO A 218 -12.39 -3.53 8.47
C PRO A 218 -13.43 -2.65 9.18
N ASP A 219 -14.03 -3.12 10.27
CA ASP A 219 -15.00 -2.39 11.09
C ASP A 219 -14.33 -1.48 12.13
N TYR A 220 -13.02 -1.60 12.32
CA TYR A 220 -12.26 -0.88 13.34
C TYR A 220 -12.03 0.59 12.96
N VAL A 221 -12.39 1.49 13.87
CA VAL A 221 -12.20 2.95 13.74
C VAL A 221 -11.70 3.58 15.04
N TYR A 222 -10.59 3.06 15.59
CA TYR A 222 -9.91 3.63 16.77
C TYR A 222 -10.71 3.67 18.07
N GLN A 223 -11.81 2.92 18.13
CA GLN A 223 -12.73 2.86 19.26
C GLN A 223 -12.04 2.47 20.57
N ASP A 224 -10.98 1.66 20.49
CA ASP A 224 -10.27 1.11 21.64
C ASP A 224 -9.01 1.92 22.02
N ARG A 225 -8.72 3.00 21.28
CA ARG A 225 -7.53 3.86 21.40
C ARG A 225 -7.89 5.32 21.69
N LEU A 226 -9.04 5.52 22.34
CA LEU A 226 -9.50 6.83 22.78
C LEU A 226 -8.97 7.08 24.19
N THR A 227 -7.72 7.54 24.29
CA THR A 227 -7.12 8.05 25.54
C THR A 227 -6.83 9.54 25.41
N PRO A 228 -6.65 10.33 26.50
CA PRO A 228 -6.32 11.75 26.36
C PRO A 228 -5.05 12.01 25.55
N HIS A 229 -4.03 11.15 25.74
CA HIS A 229 -2.78 11.22 24.99
C HIS A 229 -3.02 10.92 23.52
N GLU A 230 -3.67 9.79 23.20
CA GLU A 230 -3.92 9.43 21.81
C GLU A 230 -4.84 10.42 21.11
N TRP A 231 -5.87 10.96 21.78
CA TRP A 231 -6.76 12.00 21.24
C TRP A 231 -6.00 13.26 20.80
N ALA A 232 -4.94 13.62 21.52
CA ALA A 232 -4.08 14.74 21.16
C ALA A 232 -3.09 14.41 20.02
N THR A 233 -2.89 13.13 19.72
CA THR A 233 -1.88 12.66 18.75
C THR A 233 -2.47 11.81 17.62
N VAL A 234 -3.80 11.68 17.49
CA VAL A 234 -4.44 10.89 16.42
C VAL A 234 -4.11 11.56 15.09
N ASP A 235 -3.39 10.85 14.21
CA ASP A 235 -3.02 11.34 12.88
C ASP A 235 -3.81 10.67 11.75
N ASP A 236 -4.93 9.98 12.06
CA ASP A 236 -5.74 9.34 11.03
C ASP A 236 -6.90 10.24 10.57
N PHE A 237 -6.97 10.46 9.27
CA PHE A 237 -8.01 11.24 8.60
C PHE A 237 -9.21 10.32 8.35
N PRO A 238 -10.46 10.62 8.77
CA PRO A 238 -11.05 11.90 9.21
C PRO A 238 -11.19 12.09 10.74
N ALA A 239 -10.69 11.17 11.58
CA ALA A 239 -10.82 11.26 13.03
C ALA A 239 -10.03 12.45 13.64
N ASN A 240 -8.87 12.78 13.06
CA ASN A 240 -8.04 13.92 13.48
C ASN A 240 -8.80 15.26 13.40
N LEU A 241 -9.64 15.46 12.38
CA LEU A 241 -10.44 16.69 12.22
C LEU A 241 -11.46 16.87 13.36
N LEU A 242 -12.08 15.78 13.82
CA LEU A 242 -13.02 15.81 14.94
C LEU A 242 -12.30 15.97 16.28
N ALA A 243 -11.18 15.25 16.47
CA ALA A 243 -10.40 15.29 17.72
C ALA A 243 -9.73 16.65 17.96
N GLN A 244 -9.28 17.34 16.89
CA GLN A 244 -8.73 18.70 17.00
C GLN A 244 -9.80 19.77 17.24
N ALA A 245 -11.02 19.55 16.72
CA ALA A 245 -12.12 20.51 16.85
C ALA A 245 -12.80 20.47 18.22
N ILE A 246 -12.69 19.35 18.95
CA ILE A 246 -13.40 19.12 20.22
C ILE A 246 -12.39 18.68 21.30
N PRO A 247 -12.29 19.42 22.43
CA PRO A 247 -11.46 19.00 23.55
C PRO A 247 -11.82 17.60 24.04
N TRP A 248 -10.82 16.86 24.52
CA TRP A 248 -11.04 15.55 25.12
C TRP A 248 -12.13 15.59 26.21
N ASN A 249 -13.07 14.65 26.14
CA ASN A 249 -14.10 14.43 27.15
C ASN A 249 -14.33 12.92 27.33
N ALA A 250 -14.22 12.43 28.57
CA ALA A 250 -14.31 11.01 28.86
C ALA A 250 -15.67 10.39 28.47
N SER A 251 -16.78 11.11 28.68
CA SER A 251 -18.11 10.64 28.28
C SER A 251 -18.28 10.59 26.77
N LEU A 252 -17.77 11.59 26.05
CA LEU A 252 -17.78 11.60 24.59
C LEU A 252 -16.91 10.48 24.01
N ALA A 253 -15.73 10.25 24.59
CA ALA A 253 -14.86 9.15 24.20
C ALA A 253 -15.52 7.79 24.43
N ALA A 254 -16.20 7.60 25.57
CA ALA A 254 -16.99 6.40 25.84
C ALA A 254 -18.10 6.19 24.79
N VAL A 255 -18.82 7.24 24.40
CA VAL A 255 -19.81 7.17 23.32
C VAL A 255 -19.16 6.76 21.99
N LEU A 256 -18.08 7.43 21.59
CA LEU A 256 -17.39 7.16 20.33
C LEU A 256 -16.79 5.74 20.26
N SER A 257 -16.41 5.15 21.40
CA SER A 257 -15.94 3.76 21.46
C SER A 257 -16.99 2.73 21.01
N THR A 258 -18.27 3.11 20.97
CA THR A 258 -19.36 2.24 20.54
C THR A 258 -19.63 2.29 19.02
N PHE A 259 -18.89 3.11 18.26
CA PHE A 259 -19.39 3.61 16.97
C PHE A 259 -19.67 2.60 15.84
N ARG A 260 -19.08 1.41 15.68
CA ARG A 260 -19.43 0.42 14.61
C ARG A 260 -19.94 0.96 13.23
N PRO A 261 -19.10 1.64 12.44
CA PRO A 261 -19.45 2.02 11.05
C PRO A 261 -19.54 0.79 10.14
N PRO A 262 -20.12 0.92 8.92
CA PRO A 262 -19.98 -0.13 7.91
C PRO A 262 -18.50 -0.39 7.58
N PRO A 263 -18.14 -1.62 7.15
CA PRO A 263 -16.77 -1.98 6.80
C PRO A 263 -16.29 -1.20 5.57
N ILE A 264 -15.69 -0.04 5.78
CA ILE A 264 -15.17 0.83 4.71
C ILE A 264 -13.66 0.69 4.52
N ARG A 265 -12.99 -0.10 5.36
CA ARG A 265 -11.53 -0.29 5.32
C ARG A 265 -11.14 -1.54 4.52
N GLY A 266 -11.55 -1.60 3.25
CA GLY A 266 -11.30 -2.76 2.39
C GLY A 266 -9.81 -3.09 2.20
N GLY A 267 -8.92 -2.10 2.31
CA GLY A 267 -7.47 -2.34 2.31
C GLY A 267 -6.98 -3.14 3.52
N GLU A 268 -7.62 -2.99 4.70
CA GLU A 268 -7.34 -3.81 5.89
C GLU A 268 -7.83 -5.24 5.69
N ALA A 269 -9.05 -5.40 5.18
CA ALA A 269 -9.61 -6.71 4.85
C ALA A 269 -8.72 -7.48 3.86
N LEU A 270 -8.21 -6.80 2.83
CA LEU A 270 -7.29 -7.38 1.85
C LEU A 270 -5.99 -7.89 2.50
N ARG A 271 -5.42 -7.12 3.42
CA ARG A 271 -4.20 -7.50 4.16
C ARG A 271 -4.46 -8.63 5.16
N ALA A 272 -5.59 -8.61 5.86
CA ALA A 272 -6.01 -9.72 6.72
C ALA A 272 -6.12 -11.03 5.93
N LEU A 273 -6.76 -10.97 4.75
CA LEU A 273 -6.89 -12.12 3.86
C LEU A 273 -5.51 -12.64 3.43
N MET A 274 -4.62 -11.79 2.94
CA MET A 274 -3.27 -12.20 2.53
C MET A 274 -2.49 -12.83 3.69
N ILE A 275 -2.43 -12.15 4.85
CA ILE A 275 -1.62 -12.59 5.99
C ILE A 275 -2.11 -13.92 6.54
N VAL A 276 -3.42 -14.03 6.82
CA VAL A 276 -4.00 -15.22 7.45
C VAL A 276 -4.02 -16.40 6.48
N GLN A 277 -4.27 -16.17 5.18
CA GLN A 277 -4.17 -17.23 4.18
C GLN A 277 -2.77 -17.81 4.09
N THR A 278 -1.75 -16.96 3.96
CA THR A 278 -0.35 -17.38 3.88
C THR A 278 0.04 -18.16 5.14
N ALA A 279 -0.33 -17.68 6.32
CA ALA A 279 -0.10 -18.40 7.57
C ALA A 279 -0.82 -19.76 7.60
N ALA A 280 -2.14 -19.79 7.34
CA ALA A 280 -2.95 -21.01 7.37
C ALA A 280 -2.46 -22.07 6.37
N HIS A 281 -1.99 -21.65 5.20
CA HIS A 281 -1.48 -22.56 4.19
C HIS A 281 -0.13 -23.16 4.58
N PHE A 282 0.88 -22.33 4.85
CA PHE A 282 2.25 -22.83 5.02
C PHE A 282 2.51 -23.48 6.37
N THR A 283 1.74 -23.13 7.40
CA THR A 283 1.80 -23.80 8.72
C THR A 283 1.00 -25.10 8.76
N GLY A 284 -0.03 -25.22 7.91
CA GLY A 284 -0.96 -26.35 7.96
C GLY A 284 -1.81 -26.40 9.24
N ASP A 285 -1.84 -25.31 10.03
CA ASP A 285 -2.56 -25.26 11.30
C ASP A 285 -4.09 -25.34 11.09
N PRO A 286 -4.79 -26.35 11.63
CA PRO A 286 -6.22 -26.55 11.37
C PRO A 286 -7.12 -25.43 11.88
N GLU A 287 -6.74 -24.74 12.96
CA GLU A 287 -7.56 -23.68 13.52
C GLU A 287 -7.40 -22.38 12.74
N LEU A 288 -6.20 -22.08 12.22
CA LEU A 288 -6.00 -20.98 11.28
C LEU A 288 -6.69 -21.24 9.94
N GLN A 289 -6.68 -22.47 9.44
CA GLN A 289 -7.43 -22.84 8.24
C GLN A 289 -8.94 -22.63 8.44
N ARG A 290 -9.47 -23.04 9.59
CA ARG A 290 -10.87 -22.80 9.96
C ARG A 290 -11.18 -21.31 10.11
N PHE A 291 -10.31 -20.58 10.81
CA PHE A 291 -10.44 -19.13 10.98
C PHE A 291 -10.47 -18.40 9.63
N PHE A 292 -9.57 -18.76 8.71
CA PHE A 292 -9.58 -18.20 7.37
C PHE A 292 -10.87 -18.53 6.60
N ALA A 293 -11.22 -19.81 6.50
CA ALA A 293 -12.29 -20.27 5.63
C ALA A 293 -13.69 -19.96 6.18
N GLU A 294 -13.94 -20.27 7.45
CA GLU A 294 -15.26 -20.13 8.07
C GLU A 294 -15.49 -18.71 8.61
N ASP A 295 -14.46 -18.08 9.19
CA ASP A 295 -14.61 -16.74 9.78
C ASP A 295 -14.41 -15.63 8.74
N LEU A 296 -13.20 -15.52 8.19
CA LEU A 296 -12.84 -14.38 7.33
C LEU A 296 -13.55 -14.43 5.98
N VAL A 297 -13.54 -15.60 5.32
CA VAL A 297 -14.20 -15.78 4.02
C VAL A 297 -15.70 -16.03 4.18
N GLY A 298 -16.10 -16.95 5.06
CA GLY A 298 -17.50 -17.34 5.24
C GLY A 298 -18.36 -16.31 5.97
N ARG A 299 -18.12 -16.13 7.28
CA ARG A 299 -18.97 -15.32 8.16
C ARG A 299 -18.83 -13.83 7.92
N ARG A 300 -17.60 -13.31 7.85
CA ARG A 300 -17.30 -11.89 7.69
C ARG A 300 -17.32 -11.42 6.26
N ARG A 301 -17.21 -12.33 5.29
CA ARG A 301 -17.23 -12.00 3.86
C ARG A 301 -16.19 -10.93 3.50
N LEU A 302 -14.98 -11.10 4.04
CA LEU A 302 -13.87 -10.17 3.80
C LEU A 302 -13.50 -10.05 2.31
N PRO A 303 -13.58 -11.10 1.45
CA PRO A 303 -13.31 -10.94 0.03
C PRO A 303 -14.25 -9.92 -0.64
N GLU A 304 -15.53 -9.92 -0.27
CA GLU A 304 -16.51 -8.95 -0.75
C GLU A 304 -16.23 -7.56 -0.22
N ILE A 305 -15.92 -7.41 1.08
CA ILE A 305 -15.55 -6.11 1.67
C ILE A 305 -14.30 -5.54 0.99
N ALA A 306 -13.26 -6.36 0.82
CA ALA A 306 -12.02 -5.98 0.18
C ALA A 306 -12.26 -5.54 -1.26
N SER A 307 -13.07 -6.29 -2.01
CA SER A 307 -13.48 -5.89 -3.35
C SER A 307 -14.22 -4.55 -3.30
N VAL A 308 -15.34 -4.47 -2.60
CA VAL A 308 -16.22 -3.30 -2.65
C VAL A 308 -15.56 -2.01 -2.15
N THR A 309 -14.71 -2.08 -1.12
CA THR A 309 -14.27 -0.85 -0.41
C THR A 309 -12.79 -0.53 -0.48
N SER A 310 -11.92 -1.42 -1.00
CA SER A 310 -10.48 -1.13 -1.05
C SER A 310 -10.13 0.07 -1.93
N GLN A 311 -10.87 0.29 -3.02
CA GLN A 311 -10.70 1.41 -3.95
C GLN A 311 -11.83 2.43 -3.87
N LEU A 312 -12.58 2.49 -2.75
CA LEU A 312 -13.81 3.28 -2.64
C LEU A 312 -13.65 4.74 -3.08
N LEU A 313 -12.57 5.40 -2.65
CA LEU A 313 -12.31 6.79 -3.01
C LEU A 313 -11.92 6.96 -4.50
N GLY A 314 -11.09 6.05 -5.03
CA GLY A 314 -10.73 6.08 -6.45
C GLY A 314 -11.92 5.78 -7.35
N ASP A 315 -12.77 4.83 -6.96
CA ASP A 315 -14.02 4.53 -7.66
C ASP A 315 -14.99 5.70 -7.63
N LEU A 316 -15.00 6.46 -6.54
CA LEU A 316 -15.82 7.64 -6.42
C LEU A 316 -15.42 8.71 -7.45
N TYR A 317 -14.12 8.98 -7.58
CA TYR A 317 -13.58 9.93 -8.55
C TYR A 317 -13.77 9.44 -9.99
N ASP A 318 -13.57 8.15 -10.25
CA ASP A 318 -13.76 7.54 -11.57
C ASP A 318 -15.24 7.29 -11.92
N GLY A 319 -16.17 7.67 -11.03
CA GLY A 319 -17.61 7.48 -11.22
C GLY A 319 -18.08 6.02 -11.20
N ARG A 320 -17.26 5.09 -10.71
CA ARG A 320 -17.56 3.67 -10.53
C ARG A 320 -18.31 3.42 -9.23
N GLN A 321 -19.01 2.29 -9.16
CA GLN A 321 -19.67 1.77 -7.93
C GLN A 321 -20.53 2.80 -7.16
N ARG A 322 -21.20 3.71 -7.88
CA ARG A 322 -22.01 4.79 -7.27
C ARG A 322 -23.12 4.26 -6.35
N GLU A 323 -23.72 3.10 -6.67
CA GLU A 323 -24.72 2.44 -5.82
C GLU A 323 -24.14 1.98 -4.48
N THR A 324 -22.91 1.46 -4.48
CA THR A 324 -22.17 1.10 -3.27
C THR A 324 -22.04 2.30 -2.35
N LEU A 325 -21.69 3.47 -2.88
CA LEU A 325 -21.56 4.69 -2.07
C LEU A 325 -22.89 5.07 -1.41
N VAL A 326 -23.99 4.98 -2.15
CA VAL A 326 -25.33 5.28 -1.61
C VAL A 326 -25.67 4.29 -0.50
N ALA A 327 -25.36 3.01 -0.67
CA ALA A 327 -25.55 1.99 0.36
C ALA A 327 -24.69 2.26 1.60
N ILE A 328 -23.40 2.59 1.44
CA ILE A 328 -22.50 2.95 2.54
C ILE A 328 -23.03 4.20 3.27
N SER A 329 -23.51 5.21 2.53
CA SER A 329 -24.07 6.44 3.11
C SER A 329 -25.32 6.16 3.95
N ARG A 330 -26.20 5.26 3.47
CA ARG A 330 -27.36 4.77 4.21
C ARG A 330 -26.94 4.05 5.50
N ASP A 331 -25.99 3.13 5.39
CA ASP A 331 -25.57 2.31 6.51
C ASP A 331 -24.82 3.15 7.57
N LEU A 332 -24.05 4.15 7.12
CA LEU A 332 -23.40 5.14 7.97
C LEU A 332 -24.42 6.04 8.71
N ALA A 333 -25.50 6.48 8.04
CA ALA A 333 -26.56 7.24 8.69
C ALA A 333 -27.25 6.43 9.80
N VAL A 334 -27.44 5.12 9.60
CA VAL A 334 -27.95 4.22 10.64
C VAL A 334 -26.94 4.05 11.78
N ALA A 335 -25.64 3.98 11.49
CA ALA A 335 -24.59 3.94 12.51
C ALA A 335 -24.58 5.22 13.36
N PHE A 336 -24.71 6.40 12.75
CA PHE A 336 -24.84 7.66 13.49
C PHE A 336 -26.11 7.75 14.34
N LEU A 337 -27.24 7.22 13.87
CA LEU A 337 -28.45 7.14 14.69
C LEU A 337 -28.21 6.29 15.95
N ARG A 338 -27.50 5.17 15.82
CA ARG A 338 -27.10 4.31 16.96
C ARG A 338 -26.12 5.03 17.88
N LEU A 339 -25.14 5.75 17.34
CA LEU A 339 -24.24 6.57 18.15
C LEU A 339 -24.99 7.64 18.95
N GLY A 340 -25.99 8.28 18.33
CA GLY A 340 -26.87 9.25 19.00
C GLY A 340 -27.67 8.65 20.15
N ARG A 341 -28.07 7.37 20.05
CA ARG A 341 -28.67 6.62 21.17
C ARG A 341 -27.71 6.49 22.34
N GLU A 342 -26.48 6.06 22.07
CA GLU A 342 -25.46 5.92 23.12
C GLU A 342 -25.16 7.27 23.77
N ALA A 343 -25.10 8.35 22.98
CA ALA A 343 -24.98 9.71 23.52
C ALA A 343 -26.17 10.07 24.43
N ALA A 344 -27.40 9.83 23.99
CA ALA A 344 -28.59 10.17 24.78
C ALA A 344 -28.65 9.44 26.12
N ILE A 345 -28.18 8.20 26.17
CA ILE A 345 -28.08 7.42 27.41
C ILE A 345 -26.91 7.95 28.27
N GLN A 346 -25.72 8.10 27.69
CA GLN A 346 -24.51 8.52 28.42
C GLN A 346 -24.65 9.91 29.05
N PHE A 347 -25.33 10.84 28.37
CA PHE A 347 -25.56 12.21 28.87
C PHE A 347 -26.89 12.36 29.64
N GLY A 348 -27.64 11.27 29.85
CA GLY A 348 -28.88 11.27 30.62
C GLY A 348 -30.04 12.04 29.99
N TRP A 349 -30.00 12.26 28.67
CA TRP A 349 -31.10 12.92 27.93
C TRP A 349 -32.34 12.04 27.83
N LEU A 350 -32.15 10.72 27.70
CA LEU A 350 -33.23 9.75 27.60
C LEU A 350 -32.89 8.48 28.41
N PRO A 351 -33.89 7.85 29.08
CA PRO A 351 -33.71 6.51 29.62
C PRO A 351 -33.65 5.49 28.47
N THR A 352 -32.96 4.36 28.71
CA THR A 352 -32.69 3.32 27.70
C THR A 352 -33.92 2.90 26.89
N PRO A 353 -35.11 2.61 27.48
CA PRO A 353 -36.27 2.20 26.69
C PRO A 353 -36.77 3.26 25.71
N LEU A 354 -36.68 4.55 26.08
CA LEU A 354 -37.07 5.64 25.20
C LEU A 354 -36.02 5.90 24.11
N ALA A 355 -34.72 5.74 24.43
CA ALA A 355 -33.66 5.82 23.45
C ALA A 355 -33.78 4.68 22.40
N ASP A 356 -34.11 3.46 22.83
CA ASP A 356 -34.39 2.33 21.94
C ASP A 356 -35.58 2.57 21.02
N LEU A 357 -36.68 3.08 21.57
CA LEU A 357 -37.86 3.45 20.80
C LEU A 357 -37.53 4.56 19.78
N ALA A 358 -36.73 5.56 20.17
CA ALA A 358 -36.29 6.63 19.28
C ALA A 358 -35.45 6.10 18.10
N VAL A 359 -34.55 5.14 18.33
CA VAL A 359 -33.80 4.48 17.24
C VAL A 359 -34.73 3.70 16.33
N ALA A 360 -35.66 2.92 16.88
CA ALA A 360 -36.61 2.13 16.09
C ALA A 360 -37.48 3.03 15.19
N ALA A 361 -38.02 4.12 15.74
CA ALA A 361 -38.82 5.10 15.01
C ALA A 361 -37.99 5.94 14.02
N GLY A 362 -36.75 6.28 14.37
CA GLY A 362 -35.84 7.08 13.55
C GLY A 362 -35.16 6.31 12.42
N ARG A 363 -35.13 4.97 12.47
CA ARG A 363 -34.40 4.14 11.50
C ARG A 363 -34.86 4.35 10.04
N PRO A 364 -36.15 4.39 9.69
CA PRO A 364 -36.58 4.67 8.32
C PRO A 364 -36.16 6.07 7.85
N LEU A 365 -36.20 7.06 8.75
CA LEU A 365 -35.74 8.43 8.46
C LEU A 365 -34.24 8.48 8.22
N ALA A 366 -33.43 7.80 9.05
CA ALA A 366 -31.98 7.71 8.85
C ALA A 366 -31.63 7.01 7.53
N ILE A 367 -32.34 5.94 7.18
CA ILE A 367 -32.19 5.26 5.89
C ILE A 367 -32.52 6.22 4.74
N GLY A 368 -33.65 6.92 4.80
CA GLY A 368 -34.06 7.88 3.78
C GLY A 368 -33.07 9.05 3.65
N ALA A 369 -32.60 9.59 4.78
CA ALA A 369 -31.62 10.67 4.81
C ALA A 369 -30.27 10.23 4.24
N GLY A 370 -29.77 9.05 4.60
CA GLY A 370 -28.52 8.50 4.05
C GLY A 370 -28.63 8.16 2.56
N GLN A 371 -29.76 7.63 2.11
CA GLN A 371 -30.05 7.40 0.69
C GLN A 371 -30.04 8.72 -0.10
N PHE A 372 -30.72 9.74 0.42
CA PHE A 372 -30.77 11.06 -0.20
C PHE A 372 -29.39 11.71 -0.22
N GLY A 373 -28.68 11.73 0.92
CA GLY A 373 -27.34 12.30 1.04
C GLY A 373 -26.32 11.61 0.13
N GLY A 374 -26.33 10.28 0.08
CA GLY A 374 -25.48 9.52 -0.85
C GLY A 374 -25.80 9.83 -2.31
N THR A 375 -27.08 9.94 -2.66
CA THR A 375 -27.52 10.31 -4.02
C THR A 375 -27.10 11.73 -4.38
N LEU A 376 -27.22 12.67 -3.45
CA LEU A 376 -26.75 14.04 -3.61
C LEU A 376 -25.23 14.07 -3.84
N LEU A 377 -24.46 13.31 -3.06
CA LEU A 377 -23.00 13.21 -3.21
C LEU A 377 -22.61 12.68 -4.59
N VAL A 378 -23.21 11.56 -5.03
CA VAL A 378 -23.00 11.00 -6.36
C VAL A 378 -23.38 12.00 -7.46
N THR A 379 -24.51 12.70 -7.29
CA THR A 379 -24.98 13.69 -8.26
C THR A 379 -24.07 14.91 -8.30
N GLY A 380 -23.60 15.38 -7.14
CA GLY A 380 -22.62 16.46 -7.04
C GLY A 380 -21.33 16.11 -7.76
N LEU A 381 -20.78 14.93 -7.55
CA LEU A 381 -19.59 14.46 -8.26
C LEU A 381 -19.81 14.37 -9.77
N ARG A 382 -20.99 13.92 -10.21
CA ARG A 382 -21.35 13.94 -11.64
C ARG A 382 -21.35 15.34 -12.25
N LEU A 383 -21.67 16.37 -11.48
CA LEU A 383 -21.60 17.74 -11.95
C LEU A 383 -20.15 18.24 -12.05
N LEU A 384 -19.22 17.58 -11.35
CA LEU A 384 -17.78 17.84 -11.44
C LEU A 384 -17.12 17.01 -12.56
N ASP A 385 -17.83 16.05 -13.17
CA ASP A 385 -17.33 15.25 -14.29
C ASP A 385 -17.13 16.19 -15.51
N GLY A 386 -15.88 16.51 -15.84
CA GLY A 386 -15.53 17.30 -17.02
C GLY A 386 -14.39 18.30 -16.79
N PRO A 387 -13.85 18.89 -17.86
CA PRO A 387 -12.71 19.83 -17.77
C PRO A 387 -13.05 21.11 -17.00
N ASP A 388 -14.32 21.53 -17.00
CA ASP A 388 -14.80 22.74 -16.32
C ASP A 388 -15.62 22.43 -15.06
N GLY A 389 -15.47 21.24 -14.47
CA GLY A 389 -16.26 20.77 -13.33
C GLY A 389 -16.24 21.71 -12.12
N PHE A 390 -15.16 22.50 -11.97
CA PHE A 390 -14.99 23.45 -10.87
C PHE A 390 -15.27 24.92 -11.25
N ALA A 391 -15.77 25.21 -12.46
CA ALA A 391 -16.04 26.57 -12.92
C ALA A 391 -17.02 27.34 -12.00
N PHE A 392 -17.85 26.63 -11.22
CA PHE A 392 -18.74 27.21 -10.21
C PHE A 392 -18.00 27.97 -9.10
N LEU A 393 -16.68 27.79 -8.93
CA LEU A 393 -15.85 28.54 -7.98
C LEU A 393 -15.53 29.96 -8.47
N GLN A 394 -15.62 30.23 -9.77
CA GLN A 394 -15.26 31.53 -10.37
C GLN A 394 -16.10 32.71 -9.84
N PRO A 395 -17.44 32.59 -9.69
CA PRO A 395 -18.25 33.63 -9.07
C PRO A 395 -17.85 33.92 -7.62
N TRP A 396 -17.50 32.89 -6.84
CA TRP A 396 -17.03 33.04 -5.46
C TRP A 396 -15.70 33.78 -5.41
N ALA A 397 -14.75 33.40 -6.26
CA ALA A 397 -13.47 34.09 -6.39
C ALA A 397 -13.64 35.58 -6.72
N THR A 398 -14.58 35.90 -7.62
CA THR A 398 -14.91 37.27 -7.99
C THR A 398 -15.48 38.04 -6.80
N CYS A 399 -16.40 37.44 -6.04
CA CYS A 399 -16.99 38.03 -4.84
C CYS A 399 -15.93 38.34 -3.76
N LEU A 400 -15.03 37.39 -3.48
CA LEU A 400 -13.95 37.58 -2.51
C LEU A 400 -13.02 38.73 -2.91
N ALA A 401 -12.67 38.85 -4.18
CA ALA A 401 -11.85 39.97 -4.67
C ALA A 401 -12.58 41.32 -4.57
N THR A 402 -13.90 41.35 -4.81
CA THR A 402 -14.70 42.56 -4.58
C THR A 402 -14.68 42.97 -3.11
N TRP A 403 -14.87 42.03 -2.19
CA TRP A 403 -14.79 42.30 -0.76
C TRP A 403 -13.39 42.73 -0.32
N ALA A 404 -12.33 42.14 -0.89
CA ALA A 404 -10.96 42.56 -0.64
C ALA A 404 -10.78 44.04 -0.99
N ASN A 405 -11.26 44.47 -2.17
CA ASN A 405 -11.21 45.88 -2.59
C ASN A 405 -11.96 46.79 -1.61
N SER A 406 -13.17 46.41 -1.16
CA SER A 406 -13.93 47.18 -0.17
C SER A 406 -13.20 47.29 1.17
N LEU A 407 -12.59 46.20 1.66
CA LEU A 407 -11.82 46.18 2.90
C LEU A 407 -10.55 47.05 2.83
N ARG A 408 -9.89 47.14 1.66
CA ARG A 408 -8.78 48.10 1.47
C ARG A 408 -9.27 49.53 1.65
N GLY A 409 -10.44 49.87 1.11
CA GLY A 409 -11.08 51.18 1.28
C GLY A 409 -11.44 51.50 2.74
N LEU A 410 -11.66 50.49 3.58
CA LEU A 410 -11.98 50.62 5.00
C LEU A 410 -10.74 50.52 5.92
N GLY A 411 -9.53 50.49 5.37
CA GLY A 411 -8.28 50.42 6.14
C GLY A 411 -7.92 49.02 6.68
N ALA A 412 -8.64 47.97 6.28
CA ALA A 412 -8.44 46.59 6.73
C ALA A 412 -7.50 45.79 5.78
N ALA A 413 -6.31 46.33 5.49
CA ALA A 413 -5.40 45.81 4.46
C ALA A 413 -5.04 44.32 4.63
N ARG A 414 -4.74 43.86 5.86
CA ARG A 414 -4.38 42.45 6.12
C ARG A 414 -5.51 41.47 5.80
N LEU A 415 -6.76 41.86 6.08
CA LEU A 415 -7.93 41.04 5.75
C LEU A 415 -8.17 41.04 4.24
N ALA A 416 -8.01 42.20 3.59
CA ALA A 416 -8.10 42.28 2.13
C ALA A 416 -7.08 41.36 1.43
N GLU A 417 -5.81 41.39 1.84
CA GLU A 417 -4.78 40.51 1.30
C GLU A 417 -5.11 39.02 1.50
N ARG A 418 -5.73 38.66 2.63
CA ARG A 418 -6.18 37.29 2.87
C ARG A 418 -7.31 36.89 1.91
N LEU A 419 -8.27 37.77 1.68
CA LEU A 419 -9.34 37.54 0.72
C LEU A 419 -8.83 37.48 -0.72
N ASP A 420 -7.84 38.29 -1.10
CA ASP A 420 -7.19 38.22 -2.41
C ASP A 420 -6.49 36.88 -2.63
N ARG A 421 -5.77 36.37 -1.62
CA ARG A 421 -5.16 35.03 -1.69
C ARG A 421 -6.21 33.95 -1.88
N TRP A 422 -7.30 33.98 -1.11
CA TRP A 422 -8.40 33.04 -1.28
C TRP A 422 -9.10 33.17 -2.65
N ALA A 423 -9.25 34.39 -3.15
CA ALA A 423 -9.78 34.62 -4.49
C ALA A 423 -8.86 34.04 -5.56
N ALA A 424 -7.55 34.20 -5.44
CA ALA A 424 -6.57 33.61 -6.37
C ALA A 424 -6.65 32.08 -6.34
N ASP A 425 -6.62 31.46 -5.15
CA ASP A 425 -6.77 30.01 -4.99
C ASP A 425 -8.05 29.48 -5.66
N LEU A 426 -9.18 30.15 -5.44
CA LEU A 426 -10.46 29.74 -6.04
C LEU A 426 -10.45 29.87 -7.57
N ARG A 427 -9.74 30.84 -8.15
CA ARG A 427 -9.61 30.95 -9.62
C ARG A 427 -8.76 29.80 -10.18
N GLU A 428 -7.67 29.44 -9.51
CA GLU A 428 -6.85 28.31 -9.95
C GLU A 428 -7.63 26.99 -9.84
N MET A 429 -8.36 26.79 -8.73
CA MET A 429 -9.26 25.64 -8.58
C MET A 429 -10.39 25.64 -9.62
N ALA A 430 -10.94 26.80 -9.98
CA ALA A 430 -11.99 26.91 -10.98
C ALA A 430 -11.55 26.44 -12.38
N GLY A 431 -10.27 26.55 -12.70
CA GLY A 431 -9.67 26.06 -13.95
C GLY A 431 -9.14 24.62 -13.88
N SER A 432 -9.44 23.89 -12.80
CA SER A 432 -9.04 22.51 -12.59
C SER A 432 -10.22 21.54 -12.78
N ASN A 433 -9.97 20.24 -12.63
CA ASN A 433 -10.93 19.16 -12.85
C ASN A 433 -10.82 18.08 -11.76
N LEU A 434 -11.75 17.11 -11.79
CA LEU A 434 -11.84 16.07 -10.78
C LEU A 434 -10.62 15.14 -10.79
N ASP A 435 -10.01 14.90 -11.95
CA ASP A 435 -8.83 14.05 -12.10
C ASP A 435 -7.61 14.70 -11.42
N GLU A 436 -7.41 16.01 -11.58
CA GLU A 436 -6.36 16.77 -10.89
C GLU A 436 -6.55 16.77 -9.38
N LEU A 437 -7.80 16.87 -8.89
CA LEU A 437 -8.09 16.73 -7.47
C LEU A 437 -7.77 15.32 -6.98
N ALA A 438 -8.18 14.29 -7.73
CA ALA A 438 -7.93 12.89 -7.41
C ALA A 438 -6.42 12.58 -7.37
N ASP A 439 -5.65 13.09 -8.34
CA ASP A 439 -4.19 12.96 -8.42
C ASP A 439 -3.51 13.63 -7.22
N ALA A 440 -3.93 14.85 -6.84
CA ALA A 440 -3.38 15.54 -5.68
C ALA A 440 -3.67 14.80 -4.36
N GLN A 441 -4.86 14.19 -4.24
CA GLN A 441 -5.28 13.47 -3.03
C GLN A 441 -4.80 12.02 -2.98
N ARG A 442 -4.26 11.47 -4.07
CA ARG A 442 -3.90 10.05 -4.17
C ARG A 442 -2.84 9.66 -3.15
N SER A 443 -3.09 8.56 -2.45
CA SER A 443 -2.09 7.93 -1.59
C SER A 443 -1.31 6.87 -2.36
N TYR A 444 -0.13 7.24 -2.87
CA TYR A 444 0.75 6.27 -3.54
C TYR A 444 1.30 5.19 -2.60
N VAL A 445 1.49 5.49 -1.32
CA VAL A 445 1.78 4.48 -0.28
C VAL A 445 0.61 3.50 -0.13
N GLY A 446 -0.64 3.99 -0.08
CA GLY A 446 -1.83 3.14 -0.04
C GLY A 446 -1.99 2.27 -1.29
N THR A 447 -1.69 2.83 -2.47
CA THR A 447 -1.61 2.10 -3.73
C THR A 447 -0.58 0.98 -3.64
N ASN A 448 0.64 1.28 -3.19
CA ASN A 448 1.71 0.28 -3.01
C ASN A 448 1.28 -0.87 -2.10
N LEU A 449 0.71 -0.56 -0.93
CA LEU A 449 0.24 -1.58 0.02
C LEU A 449 -0.87 -2.45 -0.57
N THR A 450 -1.74 -1.88 -1.40
CA THR A 450 -2.75 -2.64 -2.14
C THR A 450 -2.09 -3.60 -3.11
N PHE A 451 -1.15 -3.13 -3.94
CA PHE A 451 -0.45 -3.98 -4.92
C PHE A 451 0.39 -5.07 -4.26
N PHE A 452 1.01 -4.80 -3.11
CA PHE A 452 1.76 -5.83 -2.36
C PHE A 452 0.82 -6.90 -1.82
N ALA A 453 -0.32 -6.50 -1.25
CA ALA A 453 -1.31 -7.46 -0.76
C ALA A 453 -1.87 -8.31 -1.91
N LEU A 454 -2.17 -7.69 -3.05
CA LEU A 454 -2.61 -8.40 -4.25
C LEU A 454 -1.55 -9.35 -4.80
N LEU A 455 -0.29 -8.90 -4.89
CA LEU A 455 0.81 -9.75 -5.36
C LEU A 455 1.00 -10.96 -4.45
N GLY A 456 0.95 -10.77 -3.13
CA GLY A 456 1.00 -11.88 -2.18
C GLY A 456 -0.16 -12.86 -2.33
N LEU A 457 -1.37 -12.38 -2.64
CA LEU A 457 -2.51 -13.25 -2.98
C LEU A 457 -2.33 -13.95 -4.33
N PHE A 458 -1.83 -13.29 -5.37
CA PHE A 458 -1.68 -13.91 -6.68
C PHE A 458 -0.59 -15.00 -6.71
N GLU A 459 0.49 -14.80 -5.96
CA GLU A 459 1.59 -15.76 -5.82
C GLU A 459 1.29 -16.83 -4.76
N GLY A 460 0.34 -16.57 -3.86
CA GLY A 460 -0.14 -17.48 -2.85
C GLY A 460 -1.24 -18.46 -3.33
N PRO A 461 -1.60 -19.44 -2.51
CA PRO A 461 -2.56 -20.51 -2.85
C PRO A 461 -4.01 -20.03 -2.68
N THR A 462 -4.43 -19.11 -3.53
CA THR A 462 -5.65 -18.32 -3.34
C THR A 462 -6.91 -19.02 -3.83
N PRO A 463 -7.93 -19.19 -2.96
CA PRO A 463 -9.20 -19.80 -3.36
C PRO A 463 -9.88 -19.01 -4.49
N PRO A 464 -10.69 -19.66 -5.35
CA PRO A 464 -11.28 -19.01 -6.52
C PRO A 464 -12.06 -17.72 -6.23
N ALA A 465 -12.87 -17.69 -5.17
CA ALA A 465 -13.65 -16.51 -4.80
C ALA A 465 -12.77 -15.32 -4.39
N LEU A 466 -11.73 -15.57 -3.59
CA LEU A 466 -10.76 -14.55 -3.21
C LEU A 466 -9.91 -14.09 -4.41
N ARG A 467 -9.57 -15.01 -5.31
CA ARG A 467 -8.85 -14.67 -6.54
C ARG A 467 -9.69 -13.79 -7.45
N ALA A 468 -10.99 -14.05 -7.59
CA ALA A 468 -11.91 -13.20 -8.34
C ALA A 468 -11.97 -11.78 -7.76
N ALA A 469 -12.05 -11.65 -6.42
CA ALA A 469 -11.97 -10.35 -5.76
C ALA A 469 -10.63 -9.64 -6.03
N ALA A 470 -9.50 -10.35 -5.94
CA ALA A 470 -8.19 -9.78 -6.24
C ALA A 470 -8.06 -9.29 -7.69
N VAL A 471 -8.61 -10.04 -8.66
CA VAL A 471 -8.65 -9.65 -10.09
C VAL A 471 -9.48 -8.39 -10.32
N ASP A 472 -10.61 -8.23 -9.61
CA ASP A 472 -11.41 -7.00 -9.66
C ASP A 472 -10.64 -5.81 -9.06
N ILE A 473 -10.06 -6.00 -7.87
CA ILE A 473 -9.33 -4.94 -7.16
C ILE A 473 -8.12 -4.48 -7.97
N VAL A 474 -7.32 -5.39 -8.54
CA VAL A 474 -6.11 -4.99 -9.31
C VAL A 474 -6.46 -4.14 -10.52
N ALA A 475 -7.62 -4.39 -11.16
CA ALA A 475 -8.07 -3.58 -12.28
C ALA A 475 -8.45 -2.16 -11.85
N ARG A 476 -9.20 -2.02 -10.75
CA ARG A 476 -9.61 -0.71 -10.22
C ARG A 476 -8.47 0.06 -9.57
N ALA A 477 -7.53 -0.63 -8.91
CA ALA A 477 -6.34 -0.01 -8.33
C ALA A 477 -5.36 0.51 -9.40
N PHE A 478 -5.30 -0.16 -10.55
CA PHE A 478 -4.43 0.26 -11.66
C PHE A 478 -5.02 1.39 -12.50
N ALA A 479 -6.34 1.41 -12.72
CA ALA A 479 -6.96 2.33 -13.67
C ALA A 479 -6.58 3.82 -13.46
N PRO A 480 -6.57 4.38 -12.23
CA PRO A 480 -6.22 5.79 -12.01
C PRO A 480 -4.75 6.13 -12.29
N ILE A 481 -3.85 5.15 -12.27
CA ILE A 481 -2.39 5.31 -12.42
C ILE A 481 -1.88 4.75 -13.77
N ALA A 482 -2.80 4.38 -14.67
CA ALA A 482 -2.46 3.61 -15.86
C ALA A 482 -1.54 4.38 -16.83
N ASP A 483 -1.64 5.71 -16.83
CA ASP A 483 -0.89 6.64 -17.69
C ASP A 483 0.45 7.11 -17.10
N GLU A 484 0.78 6.71 -15.87
CA GLU A 484 1.97 7.20 -15.16
C GLU A 484 3.27 6.46 -15.53
N GLY A 485 3.18 5.43 -16.38
CA GLY A 485 4.34 4.61 -16.77
C GLY A 485 4.90 3.73 -15.65
N ASN A 486 4.13 3.47 -14.57
CA ASN A 486 4.59 2.66 -13.45
C ASN A 486 4.84 1.20 -13.88
N THR A 487 6.10 0.80 -14.02
CA THR A 487 6.48 -0.50 -14.58
C THR A 487 5.92 -1.67 -13.78
N LEU A 488 6.11 -1.66 -12.45
CA LEU A 488 5.72 -2.80 -11.62
C LEU A 488 4.21 -3.02 -11.64
N TYR A 489 3.42 -1.98 -11.39
CA TYR A 489 1.97 -2.11 -11.31
C TYR A 489 1.35 -2.41 -12.68
N THR A 490 1.93 -1.88 -13.75
CA THR A 490 1.56 -2.25 -15.13
C THR A 490 1.78 -3.74 -15.38
N PHE A 491 2.94 -4.27 -15.01
CA PHE A 491 3.23 -5.70 -15.17
C PHE A 491 2.33 -6.59 -14.30
N ILE A 492 2.12 -6.23 -13.02
CA ILE A 492 1.20 -6.97 -12.15
C ILE A 492 -0.21 -7.00 -12.74
N ARG A 493 -0.71 -5.86 -13.26
CA ARG A 493 -2.03 -5.79 -13.89
C ARG A 493 -2.08 -6.55 -15.22
N GLN A 494 -1.00 -6.55 -16.00
CA GLN A 494 -0.92 -7.30 -17.26
C GLN A 494 -1.01 -8.81 -17.02
N VAL A 495 -0.34 -9.32 -15.99
CA VAL A 495 -0.31 -10.76 -15.67
C VAL A 495 -1.61 -11.22 -15.00
N ASN A 496 -2.16 -10.42 -14.09
CA ASN A 496 -3.22 -10.90 -13.19
C ASN A 496 -4.62 -10.36 -13.49
N GLY A 497 -4.76 -9.37 -14.37
CA GLY A 497 -6.10 -8.85 -14.67
C GLY A 497 -6.86 -9.71 -15.67
N SER A 498 -8.16 -9.44 -15.80
CA SER A 498 -9.09 -10.21 -16.65
C SER A 498 -8.91 -10.00 -18.15
N GLN A 499 -8.24 -8.91 -18.55
CA GLN A 499 -8.04 -8.51 -19.95
C GLN A 499 -6.61 -7.96 -20.11
N PRO A 500 -5.97 -8.20 -21.27
CA PRO A 500 -4.65 -7.64 -21.57
C PRO A 500 -4.70 -6.11 -21.63
N LEU A 501 -3.62 -5.46 -21.21
CA LEU A 501 -3.46 -4.02 -21.32
C LEU A 501 -3.10 -3.61 -22.76
N PRO A 502 -3.45 -2.37 -23.17
CA PRO A 502 -3.00 -1.82 -24.43
C PRO A 502 -1.47 -1.81 -24.57
N ALA A 503 -0.97 -2.15 -25.76
CA ALA A 503 0.46 -2.18 -26.06
C ALA A 503 1.22 -0.88 -25.70
N PRO A 504 0.66 0.34 -25.89
CA PRO A 504 1.33 1.58 -25.48
C PRO A 504 1.63 1.66 -23.98
N LEU A 505 0.76 1.11 -23.11
CA LEU A 505 1.02 1.11 -21.66
C LEU A 505 2.18 0.19 -21.31
N ILE A 506 2.26 -0.98 -21.95
CA ILE A 506 3.39 -1.90 -21.77
C ILE A 506 4.69 -1.27 -22.28
N ALA A 507 4.66 -0.59 -23.42
CA ALA A 507 5.82 0.12 -23.95
C ALA A 507 6.28 1.25 -23.01
N ALA A 508 5.37 2.05 -22.47
CA ALA A 508 5.69 3.10 -21.49
C ALA A 508 6.29 2.53 -20.19
N ALA A 509 5.77 1.39 -19.72
CA ALA A 509 6.33 0.67 -18.58
C ALA A 509 7.76 0.18 -18.84
N LYS A 510 8.05 -0.36 -20.03
CA LYS A 510 9.41 -0.77 -20.42
C LYS A 510 10.36 0.43 -20.53
N ALA A 511 9.91 1.51 -21.17
CA ALA A 511 10.69 2.74 -21.31
C ALA A 511 11.04 3.35 -19.94
N THR A 512 10.10 3.31 -18.98
CA THR A 512 10.35 3.74 -17.60
C THR A 512 11.45 2.88 -16.95
N LEU A 513 11.45 1.57 -17.15
CA LEU A 513 12.51 0.71 -16.61
C LEU A 513 13.89 0.99 -17.26
N GLN A 514 13.90 1.29 -18.56
CA GLN A 514 15.10 1.68 -19.30
C GLN A 514 15.67 3.01 -18.78
N ALA A 515 14.82 3.99 -18.50
CA ALA A 515 15.20 5.29 -17.95
C ALA A 515 15.57 5.25 -16.45
N TYR A 516 15.33 4.15 -15.73
CA TYR A 516 15.64 4.07 -14.28
C TYR A 516 17.11 4.43 -14.02
N PRO A 517 17.43 5.42 -13.16
CA PRO A 517 18.79 5.92 -13.02
C PRO A 517 19.73 4.86 -12.44
N LEU A 518 20.94 4.69 -13.00
CA LEU A 518 21.95 3.79 -12.42
C LEU A 518 22.53 4.34 -11.13
N ASP A 519 22.67 5.66 -11.03
CA ASP A 519 23.19 6.31 -9.83
C ASP A 519 22.10 6.34 -8.74
N GLN A 520 22.33 5.58 -7.68
CA GLN A 520 21.40 5.48 -6.55
C GLN A 520 21.79 6.38 -5.38
N ARG A 521 22.67 7.38 -5.57
CA ARG A 521 22.90 8.40 -4.55
C ARG A 521 21.62 9.19 -4.33
N ASN A 522 21.19 9.29 -3.07
CA ASN A 522 20.10 10.17 -2.68
C ASN A 522 20.49 11.62 -2.99
N ARG A 523 19.65 12.30 -3.75
CA ARG A 523 19.84 13.69 -4.17
C ARG A 523 18.51 14.40 -4.17
N CYS A 524 18.52 15.66 -3.77
CA CYS A 524 17.34 16.50 -3.89
C CYS A 524 17.15 16.91 -5.35
N LEU A 525 15.97 16.67 -5.90
CA LEU A 525 15.52 17.22 -7.18
C LEU A 525 14.35 18.18 -6.92
N ASP A 526 14.46 19.41 -7.44
CA ASP A 526 13.49 20.49 -7.23
C ASP A 526 13.04 21.09 -8.58
N HIS A 527 11.81 20.80 -8.96
CA HIS A 527 11.18 21.26 -10.20
C HIS A 527 10.37 22.54 -10.04
N ARG A 528 10.36 23.18 -8.85
CA ARG A 528 9.51 24.36 -8.61
C ARG A 528 9.87 25.56 -9.47
N ALA A 529 11.11 25.63 -9.96
CA ALA A 529 11.61 26.68 -10.84
C ALA A 529 11.44 26.38 -12.34
N ASP A 530 10.99 25.17 -12.71
CA ASP A 530 10.82 24.80 -14.12
C ASP A 530 9.64 25.58 -14.74
N PRO A 531 9.87 26.44 -15.76
CA PRO A 531 8.83 27.31 -16.31
C PRO A 531 7.72 26.56 -17.05
N GLY A 532 7.97 25.30 -17.43
CA GLY A 532 7.00 24.42 -18.12
C GLY A 532 6.23 23.50 -17.18
N VAL A 533 6.29 23.72 -15.85
CA VAL A 533 5.57 22.90 -14.87
C VAL A 533 4.45 23.73 -14.24
N ARG A 534 3.20 23.30 -14.45
CA ARG A 534 2.05 23.86 -13.73
C ARG A 534 1.85 23.07 -12.44
N ARG A 535 1.54 23.79 -11.36
CA ARG A 535 1.27 23.20 -10.05
C ARG A 535 -0.22 22.90 -9.94
N LEU A 536 -0.57 21.77 -9.33
CA LEU A 536 -1.96 21.50 -8.99
C LEU A 536 -2.45 22.49 -7.93
N PRO A 537 -3.66 23.06 -8.08
CA PRO A 537 -4.20 24.02 -7.12
C PRO A 537 -4.72 23.36 -5.84
N TRP A 538 -4.87 22.04 -5.87
CA TRP A 538 -5.41 21.25 -4.77
C TRP A 538 -4.34 20.96 -3.71
N PRO A 539 -4.72 20.98 -2.42
CA PRO A 539 -3.86 20.42 -1.39
C PRO A 539 -3.67 18.92 -1.63
N ASP A 540 -2.56 18.38 -1.17
CA ASP A 540 -2.39 16.93 -1.04
C ASP A 540 -3.19 16.38 0.16
N ARG A 541 -3.15 15.06 0.35
CA ARG A 541 -3.81 14.39 1.49
C ARG A 541 -3.32 14.83 2.87
N PHE A 542 -2.20 15.56 2.96
CA PHE A 542 -1.66 16.12 4.20
C PHE A 542 -1.95 17.63 4.31
N GLY A 543 -2.76 18.18 3.41
CA GLY A 543 -3.12 19.60 3.40
C GLY A 543 -2.05 20.52 2.80
N ARG A 544 -0.95 19.98 2.26
CA ARG A 544 0.14 20.78 1.67
C ARG A 544 -0.25 21.19 0.25
N ARG A 545 -0.04 22.47 -0.09
CA ARG A 545 -0.37 23.01 -1.43
C ARG A 545 0.88 23.25 -2.26
N GLY A 546 0.74 23.20 -3.58
CA GLY A 546 1.80 23.55 -4.52
C GLY A 546 2.99 22.60 -4.48
N ASN A 547 2.78 21.34 -4.11
CA ASN A 547 3.79 20.28 -4.04
C ASN A 547 3.64 19.20 -5.12
N GLN A 548 2.57 19.25 -5.91
CA GLN A 548 2.31 18.33 -7.03
C GLN A 548 2.25 19.11 -8.35
N ALA A 549 2.80 18.51 -9.40
CA ALA A 549 2.69 18.95 -10.79
C ALA A 549 1.45 18.37 -11.45
N ASP A 550 1.02 18.98 -12.55
CA ASP A 550 -0.08 18.49 -13.39
C ASP A 550 0.27 17.32 -14.30
N ARG A 551 1.53 16.88 -14.29
CA ARG A 551 2.03 15.76 -15.07
C ARG A 551 3.04 14.93 -14.28
N PRO A 552 3.16 13.62 -14.57
CA PRO A 552 4.23 12.82 -14.01
C PRO A 552 5.61 13.27 -14.55
N PHE A 553 6.60 13.30 -13.67
CA PHE A 553 8.01 13.41 -14.05
C PHE A 553 8.54 12.04 -14.49
N PRO A 554 9.31 11.98 -15.60
CA PRO A 554 10.09 10.81 -15.97
C PRO A 554 10.94 10.28 -14.80
N ILE A 555 11.20 8.98 -14.76
CA ILE A 555 11.89 8.36 -13.61
C ILE A 555 13.33 8.85 -13.38
N ASP A 556 14.01 9.26 -14.45
CA ASP A 556 15.35 9.86 -14.44
C ASP A 556 15.35 11.32 -13.98
N GLN A 557 14.17 11.93 -13.85
CA GLN A 557 13.95 13.25 -13.27
C GLN A 557 13.38 13.16 -11.85
N ARG A 558 13.38 11.97 -11.23
CA ARG A 558 12.93 11.75 -9.85
C ARG A 558 14.09 11.26 -9.01
N ALA A 559 14.14 11.71 -7.76
CA ALA A 559 15.17 11.24 -6.85
C ALA A 559 15.07 9.73 -6.65
N PRO A 560 16.20 9.00 -6.54
CA PRO A 560 16.18 7.58 -6.22
C PRO A 560 15.41 7.33 -4.91
N HIS A 561 14.61 6.27 -4.91
CA HIS A 561 13.87 5.83 -3.74
C HIS A 561 13.95 4.31 -3.63
N VAL A 562 13.97 3.79 -2.38
CA VAL A 562 14.10 2.34 -2.14
C VAL A 562 13.04 1.57 -2.91
N PHE A 563 11.85 2.15 -2.97
CA PHE A 563 10.75 1.65 -3.74
C PHE A 563 10.02 2.82 -4.41
N ILE A 564 10.53 3.24 -5.57
CA ILE A 564 10.05 4.42 -6.30
C ILE A 564 8.57 4.35 -6.71
N TRP A 565 8.01 3.15 -6.80
CA TRP A 565 6.60 2.95 -7.20
C TRP A 565 5.59 3.39 -6.13
N GLN A 566 6.03 3.71 -4.91
CA GLN A 566 5.18 4.29 -3.86
C GLN A 566 5.25 5.83 -3.80
N GLU A 567 6.15 6.44 -4.58
CA GLU A 567 6.30 7.89 -4.62
C GLU A 567 5.37 8.47 -5.66
N SER A 568 4.82 9.65 -5.37
CA SER A 568 4.07 10.39 -6.38
C SER A 568 5.01 10.75 -7.53
N PRO A 569 4.71 10.35 -8.78
CA PRO A 569 5.49 10.80 -9.93
C PRO A 569 5.29 12.30 -10.20
N ARG A 570 4.32 12.96 -9.57
CA ARG A 570 4.01 14.40 -9.72
C ARG A 570 4.70 15.27 -8.67
N ALA A 571 5.42 14.70 -7.71
CA ALA A 571 6.04 15.47 -6.63
C ALA A 571 7.06 16.48 -7.20
N LEU A 572 6.89 17.76 -6.86
CA LEU A 572 7.76 18.84 -7.33
C LEU A 572 9.15 18.82 -6.68
N VAL A 573 9.25 18.30 -5.46
CA VAL A 573 10.49 18.16 -4.72
C VAL A 573 10.59 16.73 -4.24
N THR A 574 11.69 16.05 -4.57
CA THR A 574 11.94 14.66 -4.18
C THR A 574 13.38 14.49 -3.69
N GLY A 575 13.61 13.50 -2.82
CA GLY A 575 14.96 13.17 -2.34
C GLY A 575 15.57 14.18 -1.37
N HIS A 576 16.81 13.89 -0.94
CA HIS A 576 17.59 14.71 -0.02
C HIS A 576 19.08 14.58 -0.33
N ASP A 577 19.87 15.61 -0.05
CA ASP A 577 21.34 15.58 -0.24
C ASP A 577 22.05 15.09 1.04
N ASP A 578 21.77 13.85 1.43
CA ASP A 578 22.30 13.25 2.67
C ASP A 578 23.52 12.34 2.46
N GLY A 579 23.93 12.13 1.21
CA GLY A 579 25.11 11.33 0.84
C GLY A 579 24.91 9.81 0.94
N PHE A 580 23.70 9.33 1.23
CA PHE A 580 23.42 7.89 1.27
C PHE A 580 23.15 7.32 -0.11
N LEU A 581 23.49 6.05 -0.29
CA LEU A 581 23.01 5.22 -1.37
C LEU A 581 21.66 4.61 -1.01
N VAL A 582 20.75 4.65 -1.98
CA VAL A 582 19.40 4.10 -1.89
C VAL A 582 19.40 2.68 -2.45
N PRO A 583 18.90 1.68 -1.73
CA PRO A 583 18.82 0.32 -2.26
C PRO A 583 17.79 0.23 -3.41
N PRO A 584 18.15 -0.19 -4.63
CA PRO A 584 17.27 -0.22 -5.81
C PRO A 584 16.21 -1.35 -5.82
N VAL A 585 15.49 -1.55 -4.72
CA VAL A 585 14.50 -2.66 -4.58
C VAL A 585 13.35 -2.52 -5.58
N GLY A 586 12.87 -1.30 -5.80
CA GLY A 586 11.81 -1.02 -6.78
C GLY A 586 12.15 -1.50 -8.19
N TYR A 587 13.37 -1.24 -8.65
CA TYR A 587 13.84 -1.72 -9.95
C TYR A 587 13.87 -3.25 -9.99
N LEU A 588 14.55 -3.88 -9.02
CA LEU A 588 14.76 -5.32 -9.00
C LEU A 588 13.44 -6.09 -9.00
N LEU A 589 12.46 -5.64 -8.20
CA LEU A 589 11.15 -6.29 -8.18
C LEU A 589 10.44 -6.17 -9.54
N ALA A 590 10.41 -4.99 -10.15
CA ALA A 590 9.79 -4.79 -11.45
C ALA A 590 10.46 -5.61 -12.56
N TYR A 591 11.79 -5.57 -12.62
CA TYR A 591 12.59 -6.28 -13.61
C TYR A 591 12.42 -7.79 -13.50
N TRP A 592 12.68 -8.35 -12.31
CA TRP A 592 12.62 -9.80 -12.12
C TRP A 592 11.20 -10.34 -12.25
N TYR A 593 10.17 -9.59 -11.82
CA TYR A 593 8.77 -9.95 -12.09
C TYR A 593 8.50 -10.03 -13.60
N GLY A 594 8.93 -9.00 -14.36
CA GLY A 594 8.80 -8.97 -15.82
C GLY A 594 9.49 -10.15 -16.50
N ARG A 595 10.71 -10.51 -16.06
CA ARG A 595 11.46 -11.68 -16.55
C ARG A 595 10.77 -13.00 -16.21
N ALA A 596 10.27 -13.16 -14.99
CA ALA A 596 9.63 -14.40 -14.53
C ALA A 596 8.31 -14.72 -15.25
N TYR A 597 7.62 -13.68 -15.75
CA TYR A 597 6.37 -13.81 -16.50
C TYR A 597 6.54 -13.60 -18.02
N GLY A 598 7.77 -13.51 -18.52
CA GLY A 598 8.04 -13.38 -19.96
C GLY A 598 7.61 -12.05 -20.57
N LEU A 599 7.41 -11.00 -19.76
CA LEU A 599 7.17 -9.64 -20.23
C LEU A 599 8.46 -8.95 -20.67
N LEU A 600 9.60 -9.39 -20.12
CA LEU A 600 10.94 -8.96 -20.48
C LEU A 600 11.76 -10.14 -20.99
N SER A 601 12.54 -9.93 -22.04
CA SER A 601 13.53 -10.90 -22.52
C SER A 601 14.90 -10.67 -21.84
N PRO A 602 15.87 -11.61 -21.97
CA PRO A 602 17.27 -11.36 -21.59
C PRO A 602 17.94 -10.23 -22.39
N ASP A 603 17.43 -9.94 -23.59
CA ASP A 603 18.01 -9.00 -24.55
C ASP A 603 17.37 -7.60 -24.45
N ASP A 604 16.27 -7.47 -23.69
CA ASP A 604 15.63 -6.18 -23.35
C ASP A 604 16.54 -5.34 -22.43
#